data_AF-Q9U1U8-F1
#
_entry.id   AF-Q9U1U8-F1
#
_cell.length_a   1.000
_cell.length_b   1.000
_cell.length_c   1.000
_cell.angle_alpha   90.00
_cell.angle_beta   90.00
_cell.angle_gamma   90.00
#
_symmetry.space_group_name_H-M   'P 1'
#
loop_
_entity.id
_entity.type
_entity.pdbx_description
1 polymer ?
#
loop_
_entity_poly.entity_id
_entity_poly.type
_entity_poly.pdbx_seq_one_letter_code
_entity_poly.pdbx_strand_id
1 'polypeptide(L)'
;MVIDNWYHCGPLASNNKLSCCPAGGYWSKWSAWQKETDKIQWTRTRTCTSKDFFCPCTGETTNIVYTCPCTAVTVINSTSTCSSSTSKTPFSIRTPLNQASQCLSTFIIEATNFRYNFYTASGSDFVTTIGWVDSTGVCQTADVPGLGGMGTAGLFYKINFPCDLTTGTFGGSLRGVAMNDLT
;
A
#
# COMPACT_ATOMS: atom_id res chain seq x y z
N MET A 1 -25.77 -27.26 -27.20
CA MET A 1 -26.92 -27.37 -28.12
C MET A 1 -27.13 -26.01 -28.77
N VAL A 2 -26.95 -25.92 -30.08
CA VAL A 2 -27.40 -24.78 -30.90
C VAL A 2 -28.72 -25.19 -31.54
N ILE A 3 -29.75 -24.38 -31.34
CA ILE A 3 -30.93 -24.32 -32.21
C ILE A 3 -31.01 -22.86 -32.65
N ASP A 4 -31.10 -22.63 -33.96
CA ASP A 4 -31.33 -21.32 -34.57
C ASP A 4 -30.43 -20.17 -34.07
N ASN A 5 -29.13 -20.48 -34.00
CA ASN A 5 -27.98 -19.57 -34.01
C ASN A 5 -27.61 -18.76 -32.76
N TRP A 6 -28.16 -19.04 -31.56
CA TRP A 6 -27.67 -18.39 -30.33
C TRP A 6 -27.59 -19.33 -29.10
N TYR A 7 -26.43 -19.25 -28.43
CA TYR A 7 -26.06 -19.70 -27.07
C TYR A 7 -25.78 -21.19 -26.76
N HIS A 8 -24.50 -21.52 -26.60
CA HIS A 8 -24.04 -22.68 -25.82
C HIS A 8 -23.86 -22.29 -24.34
N CYS A 9 -24.91 -22.51 -23.54
CA CYS A 9 -24.78 -22.56 -22.08
C CYS A 9 -23.95 -23.80 -21.68
N GLY A 10 -22.67 -23.61 -21.36
CA GLY A 10 -21.81 -24.63 -20.75
C GLY A 10 -21.10 -24.05 -19.54
N PRO A 11 -20.67 -24.87 -18.57
CA PRO A 11 -19.97 -24.35 -17.41
C PRO A 11 -18.59 -23.78 -17.81
N LEU A 12 -18.35 -22.49 -17.58
CA LEU A 12 -17.00 -21.94 -17.54
C LEU A 12 -16.20 -22.56 -16.40
N ALA A 13 -14.88 -22.69 -16.56
CA ALA A 13 -14.00 -23.33 -15.56
C ALA A 13 -14.03 -22.69 -14.16
N SER A 14 -14.61 -21.49 -14.01
CA SER A 14 -14.83 -20.86 -12.71
C SER A 14 -16.11 -20.02 -12.71
N ASN A 15 -17.03 -20.30 -11.77
CA ASN A 15 -18.24 -19.53 -11.42
C ASN A 15 -19.40 -19.46 -12.44
N ASN A 16 -20.23 -20.49 -12.55
CA ASN A 16 -21.45 -20.46 -13.38
C ASN A 16 -22.74 -20.45 -12.57
N LYS A 17 -23.35 -19.28 -12.42
CA LYS A 17 -24.81 -19.16 -12.30
C LYS A 17 -25.36 -18.82 -13.70
N LEU A 18 -25.63 -19.87 -14.46
CA LEU A 18 -26.53 -20.01 -15.63
C LEU A 18 -27.03 -18.74 -16.36
N SER A 19 -26.14 -17.98 -17.01
CA SER A 19 -26.50 -17.13 -18.16
C SER A 19 -25.48 -17.38 -19.27
N CYS A 20 -25.93 -17.71 -20.47
CA CYS A 20 -25.02 -18.18 -21.53
C CYS A 20 -23.99 -17.11 -21.93
N CYS A 21 -24.35 -15.82 -21.83
CA CYS A 21 -23.41 -14.71 -21.73
C CYS A 21 -23.93 -13.76 -20.63
N PRO A 22 -23.18 -13.50 -19.54
CA PRO A 22 -23.58 -12.46 -18.60
C PRO A 22 -23.49 -11.08 -19.30
N ALA A 23 -24.34 -10.15 -18.88
CA ALA A 23 -24.23 -8.76 -19.33
C ALA A 23 -22.84 -8.21 -18.99
N GLY A 24 -22.10 -7.77 -20.01
CA GLY A 24 -20.74 -7.23 -19.86
C GLY A 24 -19.61 -8.26 -19.87
N GLY A 25 -19.91 -9.56 -20.03
CA GLY A 25 -18.94 -10.65 -20.14
C GLY A 25 -18.21 -11.02 -18.84
N TYR A 26 -17.36 -12.04 -18.91
CA TYR A 26 -16.47 -12.40 -17.80
C TYR A 26 -15.07 -11.84 -18.02
N TRP A 27 -14.58 -11.15 -16.99
CA TRP A 27 -13.24 -10.59 -16.97
C TRP A 27 -12.34 -11.41 -16.07
N SER A 28 -11.06 -11.51 -16.43
CA SER A 28 -10.02 -11.89 -15.48
C SER A 28 -9.95 -10.87 -14.35
N LYS A 29 -9.29 -11.25 -13.25
CA LYS A 29 -8.78 -10.23 -12.32
C LYS A 29 -7.87 -9.27 -13.08
N TRP A 30 -7.85 -8.01 -12.65
CA TRP A 30 -6.82 -7.08 -13.08
C TRP A 30 -5.44 -7.60 -12.68
N SER A 31 -4.44 -7.37 -13.52
CA SER A 31 -3.03 -7.52 -13.17
C SER A 31 -2.66 -6.54 -12.05
N ALA A 32 -1.50 -6.78 -11.43
CA ALA A 32 -0.82 -5.77 -10.64
C ALA A 32 -0.60 -4.50 -11.49
N TRP A 33 -0.47 -3.37 -10.79
CA TRP A 33 -0.08 -2.13 -11.44
C TRP A 33 1.37 -2.21 -11.91
N GLN A 34 1.67 -1.56 -13.02
CA GLN A 34 3.01 -1.42 -13.56
C GLN A 34 3.28 0.06 -13.79
N LYS A 35 4.44 0.54 -13.33
CA LYS A 35 4.88 1.91 -13.64
C LYS A 35 5.41 1.94 -15.07
N GLU A 36 4.89 2.85 -15.87
CA GLU A 36 5.41 3.11 -17.21
C GLU A 36 6.77 3.81 -17.12
N THR A 37 7.71 3.38 -17.95
CA THR A 37 9.06 3.96 -17.96
C THR A 37 9.00 5.45 -18.35
N ASP A 38 9.73 6.28 -17.62
CA ASP A 38 9.85 7.73 -17.83
C ASP A 38 8.54 8.53 -17.82
N LYS A 39 7.46 7.97 -17.27
CA LYS A 39 6.14 8.63 -17.18
C LYS A 39 5.59 8.55 -15.76
N ILE A 40 4.82 9.59 -15.39
CA ILE A 40 3.95 9.56 -14.21
C ILE A 40 2.66 8.86 -14.63
N GLN A 41 2.78 7.55 -14.86
CA GLN A 41 1.69 6.74 -15.39
C GLN A 41 1.82 5.32 -14.84
N TRP A 42 0.71 4.77 -14.36
CA TRP A 42 0.60 3.38 -13.95
C TRP A 42 -0.49 2.70 -14.76
N THR A 43 -0.17 1.52 -15.26
CA THR A 43 -1.05 0.73 -16.12
C THR A 43 -1.31 -0.62 -15.49
N ARG A 44 -2.54 -1.12 -15.63
CA ARG A 44 -2.86 -2.53 -15.36
C ARG A 44 -3.78 -3.06 -16.47
N THR A 45 -3.80 -4.37 -16.63
CA THR A 45 -4.55 -5.02 -17.70
C THR A 45 -5.45 -6.12 -17.16
N ARG A 46 -6.50 -6.45 -17.90
CA ARG A 46 -7.35 -7.63 -17.68
C ARG A 46 -7.75 -8.20 -19.03
N THR A 47 -8.08 -9.48 -19.06
CA THR A 47 -8.49 -10.17 -20.27
C THR A 47 -9.96 -10.56 -20.20
N CYS A 48 -10.66 -10.47 -21.32
CA CYS A 48 -12.03 -10.96 -21.44
C CYS A 48 -11.98 -12.48 -21.58
N THR A 49 -12.29 -13.21 -20.50
CA THR A 49 -12.24 -14.67 -20.45
C THR A 49 -13.44 -15.32 -21.13
N SER A 50 -14.52 -14.57 -21.34
CA SER A 50 -15.69 -15.05 -22.08
C SER A 50 -15.61 -14.87 -23.60
N LYS A 51 -14.57 -14.19 -24.10
CA LYS A 51 -14.39 -13.90 -25.53
C LYS A 51 -14.32 -15.17 -26.38
N ASP A 52 -13.65 -16.20 -25.89
CA ASP A 52 -13.50 -17.49 -26.57
C ASP A 52 -14.83 -18.25 -26.71
N PHE A 53 -15.84 -17.86 -25.94
CA PHE A 53 -17.21 -18.38 -26.01
C PHE A 53 -18.16 -17.46 -26.79
N PHE A 54 -17.62 -16.53 -27.58
CA PHE A 54 -18.37 -15.51 -28.32
C PHE A 54 -19.23 -14.60 -27.43
N CYS A 55 -18.89 -14.49 -26.15
CA CYS A 55 -19.51 -13.54 -25.22
C CYS A 55 -18.61 -12.31 -25.09
N PRO A 56 -18.90 -11.20 -25.78
CA PRO A 56 -18.09 -10.00 -25.71
C PRO A 56 -18.16 -9.39 -24.32
N CYS A 57 -17.03 -8.87 -23.85
CA CYS A 57 -16.99 -8.09 -22.62
C CYS A 57 -17.18 -6.60 -22.91
N THR A 58 -17.85 -5.90 -22.01
CA THR A 58 -18.02 -4.45 -22.07
C THR A 58 -17.01 -3.76 -21.17
N GLY A 59 -16.33 -2.74 -21.70
CA GLY A 59 -15.32 -1.94 -21.01
C GLY A 59 -13.88 -2.24 -21.43
N GLU A 60 -12.94 -1.57 -20.78
CA GLU A 60 -11.53 -1.57 -21.21
C GLU A 60 -10.75 -2.80 -20.74
N THR A 61 -9.83 -3.27 -21.58
CA THR A 61 -8.81 -4.27 -21.22
C THR A 61 -7.65 -3.65 -20.43
N THR A 62 -7.49 -2.34 -20.51
CA THR A 62 -6.37 -1.59 -19.94
C THR A 62 -6.92 -0.46 -19.09
N ASN A 63 -6.34 -0.26 -17.90
CA ASN A 63 -6.65 0.85 -17.03
C ASN A 63 -5.37 1.64 -16.76
N ILE A 64 -5.45 2.95 -16.91
CA ILE A 64 -4.34 3.88 -16.77
C ILE A 64 -4.71 4.92 -15.72
N VAL A 65 -3.78 5.15 -14.77
CA VAL A 65 -3.87 6.24 -13.79
C VAL A 65 -2.60 7.08 -13.82
N TYR A 66 -2.74 8.36 -13.45
CA TYR A 66 -1.64 9.34 -13.41
C TYR A 66 -1.24 9.73 -11.98
N THR A 67 -1.71 8.96 -11.02
CA THR A 67 -1.36 9.07 -9.60
C THR A 67 -0.95 7.70 -9.09
N CYS A 68 -0.04 7.66 -8.11
CA CYS A 68 0.35 6.43 -7.44
C CYS A 68 -0.89 5.63 -6.99
N PRO A 69 -1.05 4.37 -7.41
CA PRO A 69 -2.25 3.59 -7.13
C PRO A 69 -2.27 2.97 -5.72
N CYS A 70 -1.18 3.09 -4.95
CA CYS A 70 -1.15 2.65 -3.56
C CYS A 70 -2.02 3.54 -2.66
N THR A 71 -2.60 2.94 -1.64
CA THR A 71 -3.33 3.65 -0.58
C THR A 71 -2.40 4.64 0.11
N ALA A 72 -2.75 5.92 0.11
CA ALA A 72 -1.92 6.96 0.70
C ALA A 72 -1.75 6.73 2.20
N VAL A 73 -0.51 6.81 2.69
CA VAL A 73 -0.23 6.63 4.11
C VAL A 73 -0.59 7.90 4.88
N THR A 74 -1.26 7.73 6.02
CA THR A 74 -1.76 8.83 6.85
C THR A 74 -1.12 8.83 8.25
N VAL A 75 -1.36 9.91 9.01
CA VAL A 75 -0.93 10.01 10.41
C VAL A 75 -1.84 9.19 11.32
N ILE A 76 -1.24 8.55 12.32
CA ILE A 76 -1.98 7.93 13.42
C ILE A 76 -2.56 9.06 14.30
N ASN A 77 -3.84 9.36 14.10
CA ASN A 77 -4.50 10.50 14.73
C ASN A 77 -4.99 10.26 16.17
N SER A 78 -4.83 9.05 16.71
CA SER A 78 -5.24 8.76 18.09
C SER A 78 -4.13 8.09 18.90
N THR A 79 -3.95 8.56 20.13
CA THR A 79 -3.12 7.92 21.15
C THR A 79 -3.66 6.53 21.52
N SER A 80 -4.96 6.27 21.31
CA SER A 80 -5.59 4.97 21.56
C SER A 80 -5.37 3.95 20.46
N THR A 81 -4.95 4.35 19.25
CA THR A 81 -4.77 3.40 18.13
C THR A 81 -3.68 2.37 18.41
N CYS A 82 -2.64 2.76 19.16
CA CYS A 82 -1.49 1.92 19.47
C CYS A 82 -1.35 1.62 20.97
N SER A 83 -2.39 1.88 21.78
CA SER A 83 -2.31 1.70 23.24
C SER A 83 -2.16 0.24 23.66
N SER A 84 -2.54 -0.71 22.81
CA SER A 84 -2.33 -2.15 23.02
C SER A 84 -0.89 -2.59 22.79
N SER A 85 -0.12 -1.85 21.98
CA SER A 85 1.22 -2.24 21.53
C SER A 85 2.33 -1.37 22.15
N THR A 86 2.01 -0.21 22.70
CA THR A 86 2.97 0.61 23.45
C THR A 86 2.28 1.54 24.46
N SER A 87 2.98 1.86 25.56
CA SER A 87 2.58 2.93 26.48
C SER A 87 3.10 4.32 26.05
N LYS A 88 3.89 4.39 24.98
CA LYS A 88 4.45 5.64 24.46
C LYS A 88 3.39 6.43 23.69
N THR A 89 3.34 7.75 23.90
CA THR A 89 2.45 8.63 23.15
C THR A 89 3.00 8.83 21.73
N PRO A 90 2.25 8.48 20.67
CA PRO A 90 2.71 8.69 19.30
C PRO A 90 2.85 10.19 19.00
N PHE A 91 3.94 10.57 18.34
CA PHE A 91 4.13 11.92 17.83
C PHE A 91 3.68 12.00 16.38
N SER A 92 2.46 12.48 16.14
CA SER A 92 1.78 12.43 14.84
C SER A 92 1.55 13.80 14.19
N ILE A 93 2.43 14.78 14.45
CA ILE A 93 2.26 16.16 13.93
C ILE A 93 2.47 16.25 12.40
N ARG A 94 3.28 15.37 11.81
CA ARG A 94 3.65 15.46 10.39
C ARG A 94 3.01 14.34 9.58
N THR A 95 2.05 14.71 8.73
CA THR A 95 1.52 13.83 7.69
C THR A 95 2.66 13.37 6.76
N PRO A 96 2.77 12.07 6.45
CA PRO A 96 3.69 11.58 5.43
C PRO A 96 3.47 12.30 4.10
N LEU A 97 4.56 12.62 3.42
CA LEU A 97 4.51 13.18 2.07
C LEU A 97 4.39 12.03 1.07
N ASN A 98 3.19 11.82 0.54
CA ASN A 98 2.95 10.85 -0.53
C ASN A 98 3.37 11.48 -1.87
N GLN A 99 4.51 11.07 -2.40
CA GLN A 99 5.05 11.55 -3.67
C GLN A 99 4.39 10.82 -4.84
N ALA A 100 3.35 11.43 -5.40
CA ALA A 100 2.58 10.82 -6.49
C ALA A 100 3.45 10.37 -7.67
N SER A 101 4.46 11.16 -8.08
CA SER A 101 5.32 10.87 -9.25
C SER A 101 6.31 9.72 -9.04
N GLN A 102 6.79 9.54 -7.81
CA GLN A 102 7.75 8.50 -7.46
C GLN A 102 7.09 7.26 -6.85
N CYS A 103 5.81 7.37 -6.47
CA CYS A 103 5.08 6.34 -5.74
C CYS A 103 5.83 5.92 -4.46
N LEU A 104 6.28 6.95 -3.72
CA LEU A 104 6.96 6.84 -2.44
C LEU A 104 6.13 7.56 -1.37
N SER A 105 6.11 7.02 -0.15
CA SER A 105 5.63 7.73 1.02
C SER A 105 6.83 8.15 1.86
N THR A 106 7.06 9.46 2.00
CA THR A 106 8.18 10.01 2.76
C THR A 106 7.74 10.40 4.17
N PHE A 107 8.37 9.77 5.15
CA PHE A 107 8.24 10.07 6.57
C PHE A 107 9.39 10.96 7.02
N ILE A 108 9.07 12.01 7.76
CA ILE A 108 10.05 12.91 8.35
C ILE A 108 10.08 12.66 9.85
N ILE A 109 11.19 12.13 10.33
CA ILE A 109 11.39 11.86 11.76
C ILE A 109 12.39 12.86 12.35
N GLU A 110 12.24 13.19 13.62
CA GLU A 110 13.25 13.97 14.34
C GLU A 110 14.45 13.08 14.64
N ALA A 111 15.65 13.54 14.32
CA ALA A 111 16.90 12.82 14.58
C ALA A 111 17.41 13.04 16.02
N THR A 112 16.77 13.91 16.79
CA THR A 112 17.23 14.36 18.10
C THR A 112 16.08 14.56 19.07
N ASN A 113 16.33 14.56 20.39
CA ASN A 113 15.33 14.86 21.44
C ASN A 113 15.03 16.37 21.55
N PHE A 114 14.85 17.05 20.42
CA PHE A 114 14.63 18.51 20.42
C PHE A 114 13.25 18.88 20.94
N ARG A 115 12.18 18.28 20.41
CA ARG A 115 10.80 18.56 20.87
C ARG A 115 10.34 17.65 22.00
N TYR A 116 10.69 16.37 21.93
CA TYR A 116 10.30 15.34 22.89
C TYR A 116 11.43 14.32 23.05
N ASN A 117 11.34 13.47 24.08
CA ASN A 117 12.26 12.37 24.31
C ASN A 117 11.98 11.19 23.37
N PHE A 118 12.35 11.33 22.09
CA PHE A 118 12.21 10.28 21.07
C PHE A 118 13.20 9.13 21.23
N TYR A 119 14.38 9.43 21.78
CA TYR A 119 15.52 8.53 21.86
C TYR A 119 15.92 8.29 23.31
N THR A 120 16.18 7.03 23.63
CA THR A 120 16.75 6.57 24.91
C THR A 120 18.05 5.82 24.64
N ALA A 121 19.06 6.04 25.48
CA ALA A 121 20.31 5.27 25.39
C ALA A 121 20.08 3.80 25.76
N SER A 122 20.59 2.88 24.93
CA SER A 122 20.61 1.45 25.16
C SER A 122 21.98 0.90 24.75
N GLY A 123 22.85 0.67 25.72
CA GLY A 123 24.25 0.29 25.44
C GLY A 123 24.98 1.37 24.65
N SER A 124 25.53 1.02 23.47
CA SER A 124 26.20 1.94 22.55
C SER A 124 25.24 2.67 21.61
N ASP A 125 23.96 2.28 21.57
CA ASP A 125 22.98 2.80 20.61
C ASP A 125 21.96 3.74 21.26
N PHE A 126 21.35 4.55 20.41
CA PHE A 126 20.12 5.27 20.73
C PHE A 126 18.93 4.55 20.08
N VAL A 127 17.93 4.23 20.90
CA VAL A 127 16.74 3.50 20.49
C VAL A 127 15.54 4.43 20.48
N THR A 128 14.75 4.36 19.42
CA THR A 128 13.44 5.00 19.34
C THR A 128 12.37 3.97 19.02
N THR A 129 11.12 4.23 19.38
CA THR A 129 10.00 3.36 19.02
C THR A 129 9.23 4.00 17.89
N ILE A 130 9.01 3.24 16.83
CA ILE A 130 8.11 3.61 15.74
C ILE A 130 6.81 2.81 15.85
N GLY A 131 5.72 3.38 15.33
CA GLY A 131 4.44 2.70 15.20
C GLY A 131 3.84 2.95 13.83
N TRP A 132 3.13 1.96 13.31
CA TRP A 132 2.40 2.03 12.05
C TRP A 132 1.12 1.22 12.12
N VAL A 133 0.12 1.60 11.32
CA VAL A 133 -1.09 0.80 11.14
C VAL A 133 -0.92 -0.01 9.85
N ASP A 134 -1.12 -1.31 9.96
CA ASP A 134 -1.11 -2.21 8.81
C ASP A 134 -2.46 -2.23 8.09
N SER A 135 -2.52 -2.86 6.91
CA SER A 135 -3.75 -2.98 6.11
C SER A 135 -4.91 -3.71 6.80
N THR A 136 -4.66 -4.41 7.91
CA THR A 136 -5.70 -5.06 8.72
C THR A 136 -6.32 -4.11 9.75
N GLY A 137 -5.77 -2.90 9.89
CA GLY A 137 -6.17 -1.90 10.87
C GLY A 137 -5.53 -2.11 12.25
N VAL A 138 -4.52 -2.98 12.35
CA VAL A 138 -3.81 -3.22 13.62
C VAL A 138 -2.60 -2.29 13.70
N CYS A 139 -2.42 -1.64 14.85
CA CYS A 139 -1.20 -0.87 15.10
C CYS A 139 -0.06 -1.77 15.57
N GLN A 140 1.00 -1.80 14.76
CA GLN A 140 2.28 -2.44 15.08
C GLN A 140 3.24 -1.41 15.66
N THR A 141 4.09 -1.84 16.58
CA THR A 141 5.16 -1.01 17.15
C THR A 141 6.45 -1.81 17.19
N ALA A 142 7.58 -1.12 17.02
CA ALA A 142 8.89 -1.73 17.12
C ALA A 142 9.94 -0.71 17.55
N ASP A 143 10.94 -1.21 18.28
CA ASP A 143 12.13 -0.44 18.65
C ASP A 143 13.16 -0.49 17.51
N VAL A 144 13.66 0.69 17.16
CA VAL A 144 14.60 0.93 16.07
C VAL A 144 15.90 1.45 16.68
N PRO A 145 16.96 0.63 16.74
CA PRO A 145 18.27 1.06 17.23
C PRO A 145 19.02 1.86 16.16
N GLY A 146 20.01 2.66 16.58
CA GLY A 146 20.94 3.35 15.68
C GLY A 146 20.27 4.41 14.82
N LEU A 147 19.16 4.96 15.30
CA LEU A 147 18.47 6.10 14.71
C LEU A 147 18.71 7.29 15.64
N GLY A 148 19.15 8.42 15.09
CA GLY A 148 19.25 9.68 15.84
C GLY A 148 20.13 9.65 17.10
N GLY A 149 19.79 10.49 18.07
CA GLY A 149 20.46 10.56 19.37
C GLY A 149 19.80 11.53 20.35
N MET A 150 20.33 11.61 21.59
CA MET A 150 19.74 12.42 22.67
C MET A 150 20.04 13.93 22.58
N GLY A 151 20.69 14.40 21.51
CA GLY A 151 21.00 15.82 21.34
C GLY A 151 19.76 16.69 21.20
N THR A 152 19.96 18.00 21.09
CA THR A 152 18.89 19.02 20.95
C THR A 152 19.08 19.90 19.71
N ALA A 153 19.83 19.43 18.72
CA ALA A 153 20.16 20.21 17.52
C ALA A 153 18.97 20.44 16.57
N GLY A 154 17.86 19.70 16.71
CA GLY A 154 16.67 19.87 15.87
C GLY A 154 16.85 19.35 14.44
N LEU A 155 17.61 18.27 14.27
CA LEU A 155 17.83 17.62 12.98
C LEU A 155 16.68 16.68 12.61
N PHE A 156 16.49 16.42 11.30
CA PHE A 156 15.45 15.52 10.80
C PHE A 156 16.03 14.52 9.79
N TYR A 157 15.48 13.30 9.78
CA TYR A 157 15.72 12.32 8.71
C TYR A 157 14.49 12.19 7.82
N LYS A 158 14.74 11.96 6.53
CA LYS A 158 13.72 11.56 5.56
C LYS A 158 13.85 10.05 5.34
N ILE A 159 12.75 9.34 5.53
CA ILE A 159 12.65 7.90 5.29
C ILE A 159 11.61 7.70 4.20
N ASN A 160 11.98 6.99 3.13
CA ASN A 160 11.10 6.73 2.01
C ASN A 160 10.64 5.29 2.04
N PHE A 161 9.33 5.08 1.98
CA PHE A 161 8.74 3.76 1.79
C PHE A 161 8.23 3.64 0.36
N PRO A 162 8.72 2.67 -0.43
CA PRO A 162 8.16 2.37 -1.73
C PRO A 162 6.76 1.76 -1.64
N CYS A 163 5.96 2.03 -2.66
CA CYS A 163 4.70 1.35 -2.94
C CYS A 163 4.98 -0.02 -3.56
N ASP A 164 4.41 -1.08 -2.99
CA ASP A 164 4.27 -2.37 -3.67
C ASP A 164 3.03 -2.32 -4.58
N LEU A 165 3.27 -2.28 -5.89
CA LEU A 165 2.22 -2.20 -6.90
C LEU A 165 1.37 -3.48 -7.05
N THR A 166 1.78 -4.57 -6.37
CA THR A 166 1.05 -5.83 -6.31
C THR A 166 -0.01 -5.79 -5.21
N THR A 167 0.38 -5.35 -4.00
CA THR A 167 -0.52 -5.26 -2.84
C THR A 167 -1.30 -3.95 -2.80
N GLY A 168 -0.77 -2.88 -3.42
CA GLY A 168 -1.35 -1.54 -3.33
C GLY A 168 -1.07 -0.83 -2.01
N THR A 169 -0.02 -1.27 -1.29
CA THR A 169 0.36 -0.72 0.02
C THR A 169 1.82 -0.26 0.03
N PHE A 170 2.14 0.68 0.92
CA PHE A 170 3.52 1.11 1.12
C PHE A 170 4.20 0.22 2.15
N GLY A 171 5.51 0.00 2.01
CA GLY A 171 6.26 -0.79 2.96
C GLY A 171 7.75 -0.74 2.73
N GLY A 172 8.53 -1.26 3.68
CA GLY A 172 9.98 -1.28 3.61
C GLY A 172 10.63 -1.67 4.92
N SER A 173 11.92 -1.39 5.02
CA SER A 173 12.74 -1.68 6.20
C SER A 173 13.38 -0.40 6.73
N LEU A 174 13.30 -0.19 8.03
CA LEU A 174 14.02 0.87 8.74
C LEU A 174 14.98 0.24 9.74
N ARG A 175 16.29 0.31 9.47
CA ARG A 175 17.35 -0.25 10.33
C ARG A 175 17.08 -1.70 10.77
N GLY A 176 16.54 -2.53 9.88
CA GLY A 176 16.23 -3.94 10.14
C GLY A 176 14.81 -4.20 10.66
N VAL A 177 14.05 -3.17 11.01
CA VAL A 177 12.62 -3.30 11.32
C VAL A 177 11.82 -3.27 10.02
N ALA A 178 11.17 -4.38 9.69
CA ALA A 178 10.26 -4.46 8.56
C ALA A 178 8.92 -3.81 8.91
N MET A 179 8.49 -2.88 8.05
CA MET A 179 7.22 -2.17 8.14
C MET A 179 6.44 -2.49 6.87
N ASN A 180 5.46 -3.37 6.98
CA ASN A 180 4.67 -3.83 5.85
C ASN A 180 3.26 -3.22 5.89
N ASP A 181 2.66 -3.10 4.71
CA ASP A 181 1.26 -2.73 4.54
C ASP A 181 0.82 -1.44 5.22
N LEU A 182 1.66 -0.40 5.14
CA LEU A 182 1.41 0.91 5.73
C LEU A 182 0.14 1.55 5.17
N THR A 183 -0.75 2.00 6.05
CA THR A 183 -1.97 2.77 5.75
C THR A 183 -2.07 4.04 6.57
#